data_AF-A0A932G5V2-F1
#
_entry.id   AF-A0A932G5V2-F1
#
_cell.length_a   1.000
_cell.length_b   1.000
_cell.length_c   1.000
_cell.angle_alpha   90.00
_cell.angle_beta   90.00
_cell.angle_gamma   90.00
#
_symmetry.space_group_name_H-M   'P 1'
#
loop_
_entity.id
_entity.type
_entity.pdbx_description
1 polymer ?
#
loop_
_entity_poly.entity_id
_entity_poly.type
_entity_poly.pdbx_seq_one_letter_code
_entity_poly.pdbx_strand_id
1 'polypeptide(L)'
;MNTLPTSFTHDGFTFDLVMRDGDVALFEKMKPHFSRPSYEVVIVQRSRDRTIAGKFIPAAEHMPSSESWGQLGWTYSDREAARKKFFELCDPVPEACSLPCAKPAGAFSRAGSVSTAAPCSPAVTSNLP
;
A
#
# COMPACT_ATOMS: atom_id res chain seq x y z
N MET A 1 -21.33 -15.94 -12.90
CA MET A 1 -19.92 -15.57 -12.70
C MET A 1 -19.53 -16.04 -11.32
N ASN A 2 -18.50 -16.87 -11.20
CA ASN A 2 -18.04 -17.34 -9.90
C ASN A 2 -17.15 -16.27 -9.28
N THR A 3 -17.59 -15.69 -8.17
CA THR A 3 -16.83 -14.74 -7.36
C THR A 3 -15.92 -15.48 -6.38
N LEU A 4 -14.81 -14.85 -6.04
CA LEU A 4 -13.87 -15.37 -5.05
C LEU A 4 -14.53 -15.33 -3.67
N PRO A 5 -14.64 -16.47 -2.95
CA PRO A 5 -15.30 -16.51 -1.65
C PRO A 5 -14.53 -15.71 -0.60
N THR A 6 -15.24 -15.22 0.42
CA THR A 6 -14.66 -14.48 1.53
C THR A 6 -13.84 -15.35 2.47
N SER A 7 -14.10 -16.65 2.52
CA SER A 7 -13.35 -17.60 3.34
C SER A 7 -13.25 -18.92 2.60
N PHE A 8 -12.04 -19.47 2.44
CA PHE A 8 -11.84 -20.77 1.79
C PHE A 8 -10.59 -21.48 2.29
N THR A 9 -10.52 -22.77 2.07
CA THR A 9 -9.36 -23.59 2.38
C THR A 9 -8.66 -24.05 1.11
N HIS A 10 -7.34 -23.86 1.03
CA HIS A 10 -6.52 -24.30 -0.09
C HIS A 10 -5.19 -24.86 0.43
N ASP A 11 -4.79 -26.06 0.00
CA ASP A 11 -3.57 -26.75 0.45
C ASP A 11 -3.41 -26.87 1.98
N GLY A 12 -4.52 -26.98 2.71
CA GLY A 12 -4.51 -27.05 4.18
C GLY A 12 -4.22 -25.72 4.88
N PHE A 13 -4.24 -24.61 4.14
CA PHE A 13 -4.28 -23.25 4.67
C PHE A 13 -5.71 -22.73 4.61
N THR A 14 -6.11 -21.97 5.63
CA THR A 14 -7.37 -21.23 5.67
C THR A 14 -7.08 -19.79 5.26
N PHE A 15 -7.86 -19.29 4.31
CA PHE A 15 -7.79 -17.94 3.79
C PHE A 15 -9.07 -17.22 4.16
N ASP A 16 -8.94 -16.12 4.90
CA ASP A 16 -10.06 -15.26 5.29
C ASP A 16 -9.85 -13.86 4.72
N LEU A 17 -10.86 -13.35 4.02
CA LEU A 17 -10.84 -12.02 3.41
C LEU A 17 -10.96 -10.97 4.51
N VAL A 18 -9.91 -10.17 4.66
CA VAL A 18 -9.84 -9.08 5.63
C VAL A 18 -10.43 -7.81 5.03
N MET A 19 -10.05 -7.48 3.79
CA MET A 19 -10.47 -6.28 3.08
C MET A 19 -10.55 -6.54 1.59
N ARG A 20 -11.50 -5.88 0.91
CA ARG A 20 -11.58 -5.88 -0.54
C ARG A 20 -12.05 -4.51 -1.02
N ASP A 21 -11.38 -3.99 -2.04
CA ASP A 21 -11.77 -2.80 -2.77
C ASP A 21 -11.59 -3.06 -4.27
N GLY A 22 -12.72 -3.11 -4.99
CA GLY A 22 -12.76 -3.46 -6.41
C GLY A 22 -12.03 -4.78 -6.73
N ASP A 23 -10.88 -4.64 -7.38
CA ASP A 23 -10.03 -5.73 -7.84
C ASP A 23 -8.88 -6.04 -6.88
N VAL A 24 -8.69 -5.28 -5.79
CA VAL A 24 -7.66 -5.53 -4.78
C VAL A 24 -8.29 -6.22 -3.57
N ALA A 25 -7.69 -7.31 -3.12
CA ALA A 25 -8.14 -8.07 -1.96
C ALA A 25 -6.96 -8.36 -1.02
N LEU A 26 -7.22 -8.26 0.29
CA LEU A 26 -6.30 -8.63 1.36
C LEU A 26 -6.87 -9.86 2.07
N PHE A 27 -6.13 -10.96 2.04
CA PHE A 27 -6.46 -12.19 2.74
C PHE A 27 -5.52 -12.41 3.94
N GLU A 28 -6.07 -12.95 5.01
CA GLU A 28 -5.32 -13.54 6.11
C GLU A 28 -5.23 -15.04 5.88
N LYS A 29 -4.01 -15.56 5.92
CA LYS A 29 -3.67 -16.96 5.70
C LYS A 29 -3.20 -17.57 7.00
N MET A 30 -3.94 -18.54 7.50
CA MET A 30 -3.62 -19.26 8.72
C MET A 30 -3.48 -20.76 8.44
N LYS A 31 -2.59 -21.42 9.19
CA LYS A 31 -2.50 -22.87 9.25
C LYS A 31 -2.72 -23.31 10.69
N PRO A 32 -3.53 -24.36 10.97
CA PRO A 32 -3.92 -24.74 12.32
C PRO A 32 -2.75 -25.12 13.25
N HIS A 33 -1.55 -25.32 12.71
CA HIS A 33 -0.34 -25.68 13.48
C HIS A 33 0.75 -24.61 13.44
N PHE A 34 0.48 -23.43 12.87
CA PHE A 34 1.45 -22.34 12.82
C PHE A 34 1.06 -21.25 13.80
N SER A 35 2.04 -20.79 14.58
CA SER A 35 1.85 -19.78 15.62
C SER A 35 1.53 -18.38 15.08
N ARG A 36 1.74 -18.12 13.78
CA ARG A 36 1.60 -16.78 13.20
C ARG A 36 0.84 -16.82 11.87
N PRO A 37 -0.18 -15.97 11.69
CA PRO A 37 -0.82 -15.80 10.38
C PRO A 37 0.14 -15.10 9.42
N SER A 38 -0.07 -15.34 8.13
CA SER A 38 0.51 -14.56 7.03
C SER A 38 -0.60 -13.78 6.34
N TYR A 39 -0.26 -12.75 5.58
CA TYR A 39 -1.20 -11.90 4.89
C TYR A 39 -0.85 -11.87 3.40
N GLU A 40 -1.84 -12.02 2.54
CA GLU A 40 -1.67 -12.02 1.09
C GLU A 40 -2.50 -10.88 0.49
N VAL A 41 -1.83 -9.92 -0.13
CA VAL A 41 -2.45 -8.84 -0.90
C VAL A 41 -2.45 -9.28 -2.36
N VAL A 42 -3.60 -9.35 -2.99
CA VAL A 42 -3.73 -9.83 -4.37
C VAL A 42 -4.63 -8.91 -5.19
N ILE A 43 -4.28 -8.76 -6.46
CA ILE A 43 -5.14 -8.18 -7.49
C ILE A 43 -5.91 -9.33 -8.12
N VAL A 44 -7.20 -9.41 -7.83
CA VAL A 44 -8.15 -10.41 -8.29
C VAL A 44 -8.23 -10.39 -9.82
N GLN A 45 -7.96 -11.53 -10.44
CA GLN A 45 -7.98 -11.68 -11.88
C GLN A 45 -9.35 -12.21 -12.32
N ARG A 46 -9.87 -11.68 -13.43
CA ARG A 46 -11.12 -12.12 -14.05
C ARG A 46 -10.83 -12.85 -15.34
N SER A 47 -11.20 -14.14 -15.39
CA SER A 47 -11.18 -14.90 -16.65
C SER A 47 -12.52 -14.78 -17.36
N ARG A 48 -12.49 -14.59 -18.68
CA ARG A 48 -13.67 -14.72 -19.54
C ARG A 48 -14.06 -16.19 -19.70
N ASP A 49 -15.32 -16.43 -20.04
CA ASP A 49 -15.75 -17.76 -20.42
C ASP A 49 -14.99 -18.24 -21.67
N ARG A 50 -14.57 -19.50 -21.65
CA ARG A 50 -13.83 -20.10 -22.76
C ARG A 50 -14.05 -21.60 -22.80
N THR A 51 -14.01 -22.15 -24.00
CA THR A 51 -14.00 -23.60 -24.20
C THR A 51 -12.58 -24.05 -24.47
N ILE A 52 -12.02 -24.89 -23.58
CA ILE A 52 -10.71 -25.51 -23.79
C ILE A 52 -10.92 -27.01 -23.92
N ALA A 53 -10.43 -27.60 -25.03
CA ALA A 53 -10.52 -29.03 -25.30
C ALA A 53 -11.95 -29.62 -25.17
N GLY A 54 -12.95 -28.87 -25.66
CA GLY A 54 -14.37 -29.28 -25.58
C GLY A 54 -15.03 -29.10 -24.21
N LYS A 55 -14.30 -28.65 -23.18
CA LYS A 55 -14.84 -28.35 -21.85
C LYS A 55 -15.13 -26.86 -21.71
N PHE A 56 -16.36 -26.52 -21.35
CA PHE A 56 -16.76 -25.15 -21.03
C PHE A 56 -16.22 -24.73 -19.66
N ILE A 57 -15.48 -23.63 -19.63
CA ILE A 57 -14.98 -23.01 -18.40
C ILE A 57 -15.73 -21.69 -18.22
N PRO A 58 -16.57 -21.55 -17.17
CA PRO A 58 -17.32 -20.32 -16.94
C PRO A 58 -16.40 -19.18 -16.50
N ALA A 59 -16.83 -17.94 -16.75
CA ALA A 59 -16.15 -16.76 -16.23
C ALA A 59 -16.07 -16.79 -14.70
N ALA A 60 -14.85 -16.64 -14.18
CA ALA A 60 -14.55 -16.78 -12.76
C ALA A 60 -13.44 -15.80 -12.32
N GLU A 61 -13.58 -15.34 -11.07
CA GLU A 61 -12.52 -14.64 -10.36
C GLU A 61 -11.54 -15.66 -9.76
N HIS A 62 -10.25 -15.36 -9.83
CA HIS A 62 -9.20 -16.20 -9.28
C HIS A 62 -8.03 -15.37 -8.76
N MET A 63 -7.27 -15.98 -7.85
CA MET A 63 -6.01 -15.42 -7.38
C MET A 63 -4.98 -15.42 -8.52
N PRO A 64 -3.99 -14.52 -8.48
CA PRO A 64 -2.93 -14.50 -9.48
C PRO A 64 -2.15 -15.82 -9.49
N SER A 65 -1.66 -16.20 -10.67
CA SER A 65 -0.74 -17.32 -10.83
C SER A 65 0.58 -17.06 -10.11
N SER A 66 1.28 -18.12 -9.72
CA SER A 66 2.60 -18.01 -9.07
C SER A 66 3.62 -17.21 -9.89
N GLU A 67 3.54 -17.25 -11.22
CA GLU A 67 4.41 -16.50 -12.13
C GLU A 67 4.17 -14.98 -12.06
N SER A 68 2.98 -14.55 -11.65
CA SER A 68 2.61 -13.13 -11.50
C SER A 68 2.80 -12.62 -10.07
N TRP A 69 3.31 -13.47 -9.16
CA TRP A 69 3.61 -13.06 -7.79
C TRP A 69 4.77 -12.05 -7.78
N GLY A 70 4.64 -10.99 -6.99
CA GLY A 70 5.50 -9.80 -7.02
C GLY A 70 4.97 -8.67 -7.91
N GLN A 71 4.07 -8.96 -8.85
CA GLN A 71 3.41 -7.96 -9.72
C GLN A 71 1.93 -7.81 -9.42
N LEU A 72 1.22 -8.92 -9.24
CA LEU A 72 -0.23 -8.97 -8.99
C LEU A 72 -0.57 -9.56 -7.62
N GLY A 73 0.43 -10.02 -6.87
CA GLY A 73 0.24 -10.64 -5.56
C GLY A 73 1.48 -10.48 -4.69
N TRP A 74 1.28 -10.26 -3.39
CA TRP A 74 2.35 -10.08 -2.41
C TRP A 74 2.01 -10.80 -1.12
N THR A 75 3.05 -11.33 -0.47
CA THR A 75 2.92 -12.02 0.82
C THR A 75 3.67 -11.24 1.89
N TYR A 76 3.02 -11.02 3.02
CA TYR A 76 3.55 -10.30 4.17
C TYR A 76 3.33 -11.13 5.44
N SER A 77 4.30 -11.12 6.33
CA SER A 77 4.16 -11.72 7.67
C SER A 77 3.54 -10.75 8.69
N ASP A 78 3.39 -9.48 8.29
CA ASP A 78 2.89 -8.39 9.12
C ASP A 78 1.63 -7.78 8.51
N ARG A 79 0.63 -7.53 9.38
CA ARG A 79 -0.68 -7.04 8.96
C ARG A 79 -0.64 -5.60 8.48
N GLU A 80 0.17 -4.77 9.11
CA GLU A 80 0.27 -3.34 8.79
C GLU A 80 1.00 -3.15 7.46
N ALA A 81 2.06 -3.92 7.21
CA ALA A 81 2.74 -3.94 5.92
C ALA A 81 1.80 -4.35 4.79
N ALA A 82 0.98 -5.39 5.00
CA ALA A 82 -0.01 -5.84 4.04
C ALA A 82 -1.08 -4.77 3.75
N ARG A 83 -1.62 -4.13 4.81
CA ARG A 83 -2.57 -3.02 4.68
C ARG A 83 -1.99 -1.84 3.92
N LYS A 84 -0.74 -1.46 4.22
CA LYS A 84 -0.07 -0.37 3.50
C LYS A 84 -0.03 -0.64 2.00
N LYS A 85 0.33 -1.87 1.59
CA LYS A 85 0.34 -2.23 0.17
C LYS A 85 -1.07 -2.27 -0.42
N PHE A 86 -2.05 -2.73 0.33
CA PHE A 86 -3.45 -2.70 -0.08
C PHE A 86 -3.91 -1.28 -0.43
N PHE A 87 -3.68 -0.31 0.47
CA PHE A 87 -4.07 1.09 0.23
C PHE A 87 -3.30 1.73 -0.94
N GLU A 88 -2.01 1.40 -1.11
CA GLU A 88 -1.21 1.85 -2.26
C GLU A 88 -1.80 1.38 -3.60
N LEU A 89 -2.48 0.23 -3.62
CA LEU A 89 -3.12 -0.30 -4.83
C LEU A 89 -4.55 0.22 -5.03
N CYS A 90 -5.26 0.55 -3.95
CA CYS A 90 -6.64 1.06 -4.01
C CYS A 90 -6.65 2.55 -4.41
N ASP A 91 -5.68 3.31 -3.90
CA ASP A 91 -5.43 4.68 -4.29
C ASP A 91 -4.12 4.73 -5.10
N PRO A 92 -4.15 4.40 -6.41
CA PRO A 92 -3.06 4.82 -7.27
C PRO A 92 -3.13 6.34 -7.28
N VAL A 93 -2.29 6.98 -6.46
CA VAL A 93 -2.08 8.43 -6.55
C VAL A 93 -1.88 8.69 -8.04
N PRO A 94 -2.74 9.47 -8.72
CA PRO A 94 -2.50 9.72 -10.13
C PRO A 94 -1.14 10.39 -10.20
N GLU A 95 -0.18 9.70 -10.82
CA GLU A 95 1.11 10.24 -11.20
C GLU A 95 0.92 11.26 -12.34
N ALA A 96 -0.02 12.19 -12.15
CA ALA A 96 -0.39 13.28 -13.05
C ALA A 96 -0.52 14.60 -12.27
N CYS A 97 0.10 14.70 -11.08
CA CYS A 97 0.47 15.97 -10.44
C CYS A 97 1.77 15.84 -9.63
N SER A 98 2.74 15.06 -10.11
CA SER A 98 4.14 15.12 -9.66
C SER A 98 4.96 16.00 -10.61
N LEU A 99 4.52 17.24 -10.81
CA LEU A 99 5.50 18.30 -11.06
C LEU A 99 6.40 18.38 -9.81
N PRO A 100 7.74 18.38 -9.95
CA PRO A 100 8.62 18.57 -8.80
C PRO A 100 8.53 20.04 -8.36
N CYS A 101 7.59 20.38 -7.47
CA CYS A 101 7.65 21.66 -6.78
C CYS A 101 8.69 21.56 -5.65
N ALA A 102 9.86 22.12 -5.96
CA ALA A 102 10.97 22.49 -5.06
C ALA A 102 11.81 21.37 -4.43
N LYS A 103 12.93 21.06 -5.09
CA LYS A 103 14.19 20.86 -4.34
C LYS A 103 14.54 22.21 -3.71
N PRO A 104 14.80 22.32 -2.38
CA PRO A 104 15.52 23.50 -1.91
C PRO A 104 16.93 23.41 -2.51
N ALA A 105 17.24 24.33 -3.41
CA ALA A 105 18.62 24.70 -3.72
C ALA A 105 19.22 25.36 -2.47
N GLY A 106 19.54 24.54 -1.47
CA GLY A 106 20.33 24.93 -0.31
C GLY A 106 21.78 24.58 -0.59
N ALA A 107 22.47 25.47 -1.30
CA ALA A 107 23.88 25.38 -1.54
C ALA A 107 24.65 25.19 -0.23
N PHE A 108 25.49 24.17 -0.18
CA PHE A 108 26.68 24.20 0.67
C PHE A 108 27.49 25.45 0.26
N SER A 109 27.59 26.44 1.14
CA SER A 109 28.58 27.51 1.04
C SER A 109 29.14 27.80 2.42
N ARG A 110 30.35 27.29 2.66
CA ARG A 110 31.27 27.79 3.69
C ARG A 110 31.87 29.10 3.20
N ALA A 111 31.64 30.18 3.94
CA ALA A 111 32.50 31.35 4.18
C ALA A 111 31.63 32.34 4.97
N GLY A 112 31.88 32.67 6.22
CA GLY A 112 33.09 33.39 6.64
C GLY A 112 32.85 34.89 6.49
N SER A 113 32.31 35.54 7.52
CA SER A 113 32.67 36.91 7.89
C SER A 113 31.94 37.31 9.18
N VAL A 114 32.73 37.78 10.13
CA VAL A 114 32.31 38.49 11.33
C VAL A 114 31.58 39.79 10.94
N SER A 115 30.54 40.17 11.69
CA SER A 115 30.20 41.59 11.89
C SER A 115 29.22 41.77 13.05
N THR A 116 29.73 42.49 14.03
CA THR A 116 29.16 43.03 15.26
C THR A 116 27.96 43.94 15.01
N ALA A 117 26.89 43.83 15.81
CA ALA A 117 26.07 44.99 16.23
C ALA A 117 25.07 44.63 17.36
N ALA A 118 25.34 45.25 18.52
CA ALA A 118 24.51 45.65 19.67
C ALA A 118 23.12 45.01 20.00
N PRO A 119 22.82 44.78 21.30
CA PRO A 119 21.47 44.49 21.77
C PRO A 119 20.60 45.75 21.87
N CYS A 120 19.43 45.74 21.24
CA CYS A 120 18.36 46.69 21.53
C CYS A 120 17.71 46.34 22.88
N SER A 121 17.79 47.27 23.84
CA SER A 121 17.07 47.22 25.11
C SER A 121 15.54 47.21 24.94
N PRO A 122 14.79 46.64 25.90
CA PRO A 122 13.33 46.58 25.83
C PRO A 122 12.69 47.89 26.30
N ALA A 123 11.57 48.23 25.67
CA ALA A 123 10.64 49.25 26.13
C ALA A 123 9.90 48.78 27.40
N VAL A 124 9.78 49.66 28.40
CA VAL A 124 8.69 49.56 29.38
C VAL A 124 8.17 50.95 29.71
N THR A 125 6.85 51.04 29.59
CA THR A 125 5.95 52.17 29.73
C THR A 125 5.66 52.49 31.19
N SER A 126 5.59 53.79 31.53
CA SER A 126 4.59 54.28 32.49
C SER A 126 4.53 55.81 32.46
N ASN A 127 3.38 56.31 32.02
CA ASN A 127 3.02 57.72 32.03
C ASN A 127 2.29 58.05 33.35
N LEU A 128 2.52 59.28 33.79
CA LEU A 128 2.01 60.02 34.96
C LEU A 128 0.46 60.18 34.95
N PRO A 129 -0.22 60.70 35.99
CA PRO A 129 0.11 61.90 36.79
C PRO A 129 0.60 61.68 38.23
#